data_AF-A0A3M7I679-F1
#
_entry.id   AF-A0A3M7I679-F1
#
_cell.length_a   1.000
_cell.length_b   1.000
_cell.length_c   1.000
_cell.angle_alpha   90.00
_cell.angle_beta   90.00
_cell.angle_gamma   90.00
#
_symmetry.space_group_name_H-M   'P 1'
#
loop_
_entity.id
_entity.type
_entity.pdbx_description
1 polymer ?
#
loop_
_entity_poly.entity_id
_entity_poly.type
_entity_poly.pdbx_seq_one_letter_code
_entity_poly.pdbx_strand_id
1 'polypeptide(L)'
;MDLAIISVAALENWEGSQTSLSLRMREAIEWIRIARIIGAPILQVPASFEDASLLVSEDEIVHQLRLLADCGLPRFGSDESTVEIAYEPMAWSVRSDTWQHALYIKRRVGRPNFKLCLDTYHILAKLWGDCSSPDGRIPGGDAALERSLFQTLNLMKAEDVSFVQLSDAALAQPPVTIAQLREAGKHPSWYWCSKGRCFPYQKSLGAYLPMTDIIRTWLIELGWSGWVSMEIFHSSMAQQDRGPGFWAFHGRTSWDKVKMEMAKDVRSARL
;
A
#
# COMPACT_ATOMS: atom_id res chain seq x y z
N MET A 1 18.47 -12.32 -17.47
CA MET A 1 17.29 -11.99 -16.65
C MET A 1 16.86 -10.61 -17.11
N ASP A 2 15.65 -10.50 -17.64
CA ASP A 2 15.13 -9.21 -18.10
C ASP A 2 14.45 -8.55 -16.89
N LEU A 3 15.07 -7.49 -16.37
CA LEU A 3 14.48 -6.65 -15.33
C LEU A 3 13.39 -5.78 -15.96
N ALA A 4 12.26 -5.65 -15.26
CA ALA A 4 11.15 -4.79 -15.68
C ALA A 4 10.81 -3.81 -14.55
N ILE A 5 10.45 -2.59 -14.92
CA ILE A 5 9.86 -1.62 -14.00
C ILE A 5 8.36 -1.85 -14.02
N ILE A 6 7.79 -2.28 -12.89
CA ILE A 6 6.38 -2.66 -12.81
C ILE A 6 5.50 -1.48 -12.38
N SER A 7 6.03 -0.61 -11.54
CA SER A 7 5.30 0.54 -11.02
C SER A 7 6.21 1.74 -10.85
N VAL A 8 5.64 2.93 -11.03
CA VAL A 8 6.18 4.20 -10.54
C VAL A 8 5.23 4.75 -9.47
N ALA A 9 5.77 5.15 -8.33
CA ALA A 9 5.00 5.82 -7.27
C ALA A 9 5.24 7.34 -7.37
N ALA A 10 4.16 8.10 -7.51
CA ALA A 10 4.21 9.56 -7.65
C ALA A 10 2.88 10.18 -7.23
N LEU A 11 2.73 11.49 -7.45
CA LEU A 11 1.48 12.22 -7.22
C LEU A 11 1.02 12.19 -5.76
N GLU A 12 1.95 12.40 -4.82
CA GLU A 12 1.59 12.61 -3.41
C GLU A 12 0.67 13.83 -3.26
N ASN A 13 -0.35 13.69 -2.40
CA ASN A 13 -1.36 14.72 -2.14
C ASN A 13 -2.03 15.25 -3.42
N TRP A 14 -2.24 14.40 -4.42
CA TRP A 14 -2.76 14.85 -5.71
C TRP A 14 -4.24 15.22 -5.65
N GLU A 15 -5.11 14.38 -5.10
CA GLU A 15 -6.52 14.70 -4.97
C GLU A 15 -6.81 15.64 -3.79
N GLY A 16 -7.64 16.64 -4.03
CA GLY A 16 -8.01 17.60 -2.98
C GLY A 16 -6.91 18.57 -2.57
N SER A 17 -5.79 18.61 -3.29
CA SER A 17 -4.73 19.60 -3.06
C SER A 17 -5.18 21.04 -3.39
N GLN A 18 -4.57 22.00 -2.68
CA GLN A 18 -4.76 23.43 -2.92
C GLN A 18 -4.14 23.90 -4.25
N THR A 19 -3.20 23.13 -4.81
CA THR A 19 -2.68 23.40 -6.15
C THR A 19 -3.78 23.21 -7.19
N SER A 20 -3.85 24.13 -8.15
CA SER A 20 -4.90 24.10 -9.18
C SER A 20 -4.92 22.76 -9.93
N LEU A 21 -6.11 22.26 -10.23
CA LEU A 21 -6.28 21.00 -10.95
C LEU A 21 -5.52 20.99 -12.28
N SER A 22 -5.46 22.12 -12.99
CA SER A 22 -4.72 22.21 -14.26
C SER A 22 -3.21 22.01 -14.11
N LEU A 23 -2.60 22.47 -13.01
CA LEU A 23 -1.18 22.22 -12.71
C LEU A 23 -0.95 20.75 -12.37
N ARG A 24 -1.79 20.19 -11.50
CA ARG A 24 -1.72 18.78 -11.09
C ARG A 24 -1.95 17.81 -12.25
N MET A 25 -2.84 18.14 -13.18
CA MET A 25 -3.07 17.35 -14.39
C MET A 25 -1.86 17.38 -15.33
N ARG A 26 -1.15 18.51 -15.45
CA ARG A 26 0.09 18.57 -16.25
C ARG A 26 1.14 17.61 -15.70
N GLU A 27 1.34 17.61 -14.39
CA GLU A 27 2.26 16.69 -13.72
C GLU A 27 1.85 15.22 -13.92
N ALA A 28 0.56 14.91 -13.75
CA ALA A 28 0.04 13.56 -13.97
C ALA A 28 0.26 13.05 -15.40
N ILE A 29 0.05 13.91 -16.40
CA ILE A 29 0.28 13.59 -17.81
C ILE A 29 1.75 13.26 -18.06
N GLU A 30 2.68 14.01 -17.47
CA GLU A 30 4.12 13.73 -17.59
C GLU A 30 4.50 12.41 -16.90
N TRP A 31 3.97 12.10 -15.72
CA TRP A 31 4.21 10.80 -15.07
C TRP A 31 3.67 9.62 -15.87
N ILE A 32 2.48 9.75 -16.46
CA ILE A 32 1.92 8.71 -17.35
C ILE A 32 2.78 8.54 -18.59
N ARG A 33 3.31 9.64 -19.15
CA ARG A 33 4.26 9.58 -20.28
C ARG A 33 5.54 8.87 -19.88
N ILE A 34 6.11 9.18 -18.71
CA ILE A 34 7.29 8.50 -18.16
C ILE A 34 7.01 7.00 -18.00
N ALA A 35 5.88 6.63 -17.40
CA ALA A 35 5.47 5.25 -17.20
C ALA A 35 5.42 4.48 -18.54
N ARG A 36 4.82 5.06 -19.58
CA ARG A 36 4.81 4.48 -20.94
C ARG A 36 6.20 4.31 -21.54
N ILE A 37 7.07 5.32 -21.40
CA ILE A 37 8.44 5.29 -21.94
C ILE A 37 9.26 4.16 -21.31
N ILE A 38 9.16 3.99 -19.99
CA ILE A 38 9.93 2.98 -19.26
C ILE A 38 9.25 1.61 -19.22
N GLY A 39 8.06 1.48 -19.83
CA GLY A 39 7.28 0.26 -19.87
C GLY A 39 6.63 -0.12 -18.52
N ALA A 40 6.44 0.84 -17.61
CA ALA A 40 5.75 0.62 -16.34
C ALA A 40 4.22 0.63 -16.53
N PRO A 41 3.53 -0.50 -16.32
CA PRO A 41 2.08 -0.58 -16.50
C PRO A 41 1.28 0.11 -15.38
N ILE A 42 1.91 0.46 -14.25
CA ILE A 42 1.22 0.94 -13.05
C ILE A 42 1.81 2.29 -12.60
N LEU A 43 0.93 3.25 -12.34
CA LEU A 43 1.21 4.45 -11.58
C LEU A 43 0.54 4.31 -10.20
N GLN A 44 1.34 4.10 -9.16
CA GLN A 44 0.87 4.08 -7.78
C GLN A 44 0.65 5.52 -7.31
N VAL A 45 -0.52 5.77 -6.72
CA VAL A 45 -0.93 7.10 -6.26
C VAL A 45 -1.42 6.98 -4.81
N PRO A 46 -0.68 7.54 -3.85
CA PRO A 46 -1.09 7.51 -2.46
C PRO A 46 -2.25 8.47 -2.20
N ALA A 47 -3.22 8.01 -1.41
CA ALA A 47 -4.32 8.84 -0.96
C ALA A 47 -3.83 10.01 -0.11
N SER A 48 -4.35 11.20 -0.36
CA SER A 48 -3.96 12.45 0.26
C SER A 48 -3.94 12.38 1.78
N PHE A 49 -2.89 12.95 2.35
CA PHE A 49 -2.64 13.05 3.78
C PHE A 49 -2.49 14.51 4.25
N GLU A 50 -2.88 15.46 3.39
CA GLU A 50 -2.99 16.87 3.74
C GLU A 50 -4.44 17.26 4.09
N ASP A 51 -4.60 17.97 5.21
CA ASP A 51 -5.91 18.44 5.70
C ASP A 51 -6.69 19.28 4.68
N ALA A 52 -6.00 19.94 3.75
CA ALA A 52 -6.63 20.65 2.65
C ALA A 52 -7.59 19.77 1.83
N SER A 53 -7.29 18.48 1.70
CA SER A 53 -8.14 17.51 1.01
C SER A 53 -9.50 17.34 1.68
N LEU A 54 -9.62 17.59 2.99
CA LEU A 54 -10.89 17.54 3.73
C LEU A 54 -11.83 18.70 3.36
N LEU A 55 -11.29 19.82 2.84
CA LEU A 55 -12.07 20.98 2.42
C LEU A 55 -12.74 20.79 1.05
N VAL A 56 -12.34 19.77 0.31
CA VAL A 56 -12.87 19.45 -1.02
C VAL A 56 -13.99 18.42 -0.89
N SER A 57 -15.08 18.57 -1.65
CA SER A 57 -16.19 17.62 -1.62
C SER A 57 -15.77 16.25 -2.16
N GLU A 58 -16.38 15.18 -1.68
CA GLU A 58 -16.07 13.84 -2.18
C GLU A 58 -16.41 13.68 -3.68
N ASP A 59 -17.47 14.33 -4.16
CA ASP A 59 -17.82 14.32 -5.58
C ASP A 59 -16.73 14.96 -6.45
N GLU A 60 -16.11 16.04 -5.96
CA GLU A 60 -14.97 16.68 -6.63
C GLU A 60 -13.72 15.78 -6.56
N ILE A 61 -13.44 15.13 -5.44
CA ILE A 61 -12.34 14.14 -5.34
C ILE A 61 -12.53 13.01 -6.36
N VAL A 62 -13.74 12.44 -6.45
CA VAL A 62 -14.08 11.40 -7.42
C VAL A 62 -13.93 11.92 -8.85
N HIS A 63 -14.33 13.16 -9.12
CA HIS A 63 -14.15 13.78 -10.43
C HIS A 63 -12.66 13.90 -10.80
N GLN A 64 -11.82 14.40 -9.89
CA GLN A 64 -10.38 14.53 -10.11
C GLN A 64 -9.73 13.17 -10.38
N LEU A 65 -9.98 12.17 -9.53
CA LEU A 65 -9.41 10.82 -9.70
C LEU A 65 -9.89 10.15 -10.99
N ARG A 66 -11.11 10.45 -11.46
CA ARG A 66 -11.60 9.99 -12.76
C ARG A 66 -10.84 10.63 -13.92
N LEU A 67 -10.54 11.92 -13.86
CA LEU A 67 -9.70 12.58 -14.86
C LEU A 67 -8.29 11.98 -14.90
N LEU A 68 -7.72 11.67 -13.74
CA LEU A 68 -6.42 10.99 -13.65
C LEU A 68 -6.46 9.60 -14.29
N ALA A 69 -7.49 8.80 -13.99
CA ALA A 69 -7.70 7.50 -14.63
C ALA A 69 -7.87 7.62 -16.15
N ASP A 70 -8.61 8.62 -16.62
CA ASP A 70 -8.82 8.89 -18.05
C ASP A 70 -7.50 9.20 -18.77
N CYS A 71 -6.53 9.87 -18.13
CA CYS A 71 -5.21 10.10 -18.71
C CYS A 71 -4.40 8.81 -18.90
N GLY A 72 -4.61 7.81 -18.05
CA GLY A 72 -3.93 6.51 -18.14
C GLY A 72 -4.36 5.69 -19.35
N LEU A 73 -5.53 5.96 -19.92
CA LEU A 73 -6.05 5.25 -21.09
C LEU A 73 -5.29 5.63 -22.38
N PRO A 74 -5.18 4.70 -23.34
CA PRO A 74 -4.59 5.00 -24.64
C PRO A 74 -5.47 5.97 -25.42
N ARG A 75 -4.84 6.90 -26.13
CA ARG A 75 -5.57 7.78 -27.05
C ARG A 75 -6.12 6.96 -28.21
N PHE A 76 -7.28 7.37 -28.73
CA PHE A 76 -7.87 6.72 -29.89
C PHE A 76 -6.90 6.79 -31.08
N GLY A 77 -6.54 5.62 -31.62
CA GLY A 77 -5.61 5.50 -32.74
C GLY A 77 -4.12 5.65 -32.38
N SER A 78 -3.73 5.64 -31.10
CA SER A 78 -2.32 5.55 -30.69
C SER A 78 -1.92 4.11 -30.34
N ASP A 79 -0.62 3.82 -30.43
CA ASP A 79 -0.01 2.57 -29.96
C ASP A 79 0.38 2.63 -28.47
N GLU A 80 -0.25 3.53 -27.70
CA GLU A 80 0.05 3.67 -26.28
C GLU A 80 -0.50 2.49 -25.48
N SER A 81 0.24 2.05 -24.46
CA SER A 81 -0.29 1.13 -23.47
C SER A 81 -1.15 1.86 -22.44
N THR A 82 -2.19 1.19 -21.95
CA THR A 82 -2.91 1.60 -20.74
C THR A 82 -1.94 1.63 -19.56
N VAL A 83 -2.01 2.69 -18.77
CA VAL A 83 -1.39 2.79 -17.44
C VAL A 83 -2.51 2.67 -16.40
N GLU A 84 -2.38 1.70 -15.51
CA GLU A 84 -3.26 1.54 -14.35
C GLU A 84 -2.91 2.59 -13.29
N ILE A 85 -3.94 3.16 -12.68
CA ILE A 85 -3.81 3.97 -11.47
C ILE A 85 -4.07 3.04 -10.28
N ALA A 86 -3.04 2.80 -9.48
CA ALA A 86 -3.12 2.01 -8.26
C ALA A 86 -3.24 2.96 -7.05
N TYR A 87 -4.48 3.25 -6.65
CA TYR A 87 -4.79 4.14 -5.53
C TYR A 87 -4.53 3.45 -4.19
N GLU A 88 -3.70 4.06 -3.35
CA GLU A 88 -3.22 3.45 -2.11
C GLU A 88 -3.78 4.19 -0.88
N PRO A 89 -4.69 3.57 -0.11
CA PRO A 89 -5.08 4.11 1.18
C PRO A 89 -3.96 3.93 2.20
N MET A 90 -3.31 5.02 2.62
CA MET A 90 -2.27 4.94 3.63
C MET A 90 -2.86 5.09 5.03
N ALA A 91 -2.17 4.51 6.02
CA ALA A 91 -2.63 4.53 7.41
C ALA A 91 -2.83 5.95 8.01
N TRP A 92 -2.25 6.96 7.36
CA TRP A 92 -2.28 8.37 7.74
C TRP A 92 -2.91 9.29 6.66
N SER A 93 -3.54 8.72 5.63
CA SER A 93 -4.35 9.52 4.70
C SER A 93 -5.51 10.18 5.46
N VAL A 94 -5.95 11.36 5.04
CA VAL A 94 -6.99 12.11 5.77
C VAL A 94 -8.40 11.70 5.35
N ARG A 95 -8.58 11.25 4.10
CA ARG A 95 -9.88 10.91 3.53
C ARG A 95 -10.06 9.40 3.34
N SER A 96 -9.12 8.76 2.66
CA SER A 96 -9.16 7.32 2.37
C SER A 96 -8.03 6.61 3.09
N ASP A 97 -8.20 6.36 4.38
CA ASP A 97 -7.24 5.65 5.23
C ASP A 97 -7.59 4.18 5.44
N THR A 98 -8.64 3.69 4.77
CA THR A 98 -9.10 2.30 4.83
C THR A 98 -9.31 1.77 3.42
N TRP A 99 -9.11 0.46 3.26
CA TRP A 99 -9.40 -0.20 1.98
C TRP A 99 -10.89 -0.12 1.63
N GLN A 100 -11.79 -0.10 2.62
CA GLN A 100 -13.23 0.02 2.41
C GLN A 100 -13.59 1.34 1.74
N HIS A 101 -13.07 2.45 2.25
CA HIS A 101 -13.31 3.77 1.65
C HIS A 101 -12.63 3.89 0.28
N ALA A 102 -11.39 3.39 0.14
CA ALA A 102 -10.72 3.36 -1.16
C ALA A 102 -11.50 2.54 -2.21
N LEU A 103 -12.05 1.39 -1.84
CA LEU A 103 -12.90 0.58 -2.72
C LEU A 103 -14.20 1.31 -3.10
N TYR A 104 -14.79 2.03 -2.16
CA TYR A 104 -15.93 2.89 -2.45
C TYR A 104 -15.57 4.00 -3.46
N ILE A 105 -14.43 4.70 -3.27
CA ILE A 105 -13.92 5.70 -4.22
C ILE A 105 -13.66 5.06 -5.59
N LYS A 106 -13.00 3.90 -5.65
CA LYS A 106 -12.76 3.16 -6.91
C LYS A 106 -14.06 2.90 -7.68
N ARG A 107 -15.10 2.44 -6.99
CA ARG A 107 -16.43 2.20 -7.60
C ARG A 107 -17.05 3.49 -8.12
N ARG A 108 -16.94 4.59 -7.36
CA ARG A 108 -17.42 5.92 -7.77
C ARG A 108 -16.64 6.47 -8.97
N VAL A 109 -15.32 6.30 -9.02
CA VAL A 109 -14.47 6.70 -10.16
C VAL A 109 -14.93 6.00 -11.44
N GLY A 110 -15.23 4.69 -11.36
CA GLY A 110 -15.90 3.98 -12.44
C GLY A 110 -15.05 3.86 -13.70
N ARG A 111 -13.75 3.57 -13.53
CA ARG A 111 -12.80 3.30 -14.61
C ARG A 111 -12.11 1.96 -14.39
N PRO A 112 -11.97 1.12 -15.43
CA PRO A 112 -11.38 -0.22 -15.28
C PRO A 112 -9.88 -0.19 -14.98
N ASN A 113 -9.17 0.87 -15.40
CA ASN A 113 -7.76 1.08 -15.08
C ASN A 113 -7.54 1.83 -13.75
N PHE A 114 -8.58 2.16 -12.99
CA PHE A 114 -8.45 2.68 -11.63
C PHE A 114 -8.72 1.55 -10.63
N LYS A 115 -7.66 1.15 -9.93
CA LYS A 115 -7.61 -0.03 -9.06
C LYS A 115 -6.92 0.33 -7.75
N LEU A 116 -6.85 -0.62 -6.82
CA LEU A 116 -6.25 -0.42 -5.50
C LEU A 116 -4.83 -0.98 -5.43
N CYS A 117 -3.94 -0.27 -4.74
CA CYS A 117 -2.78 -0.89 -4.12
C CYS A 117 -3.19 -1.34 -2.72
N LEU A 118 -2.96 -2.62 -2.39
CA LEU A 118 -3.18 -3.14 -1.04
C LEU A 118 -1.84 -3.34 -0.33
N ASP A 119 -1.58 -2.53 0.69
CA ASP A 119 -0.37 -2.60 1.49
C ASP A 119 -0.65 -3.17 2.88
N THR A 120 0.02 -4.26 3.26
CA THR A 120 -0.24 -4.92 4.55
C THR A 120 0.09 -4.03 5.75
N TYR A 121 1.11 -3.18 5.67
CA TYR A 121 1.46 -2.31 6.79
C TYR A 121 0.37 -1.27 7.03
N HIS A 122 -0.15 -0.63 5.98
CA HIS A 122 -1.20 0.37 6.16
C HIS A 122 -2.45 -0.20 6.83
N ILE A 123 -2.82 -1.42 6.47
CA ILE A 123 -3.97 -2.11 7.04
C ILE A 123 -3.69 -2.51 8.49
N LEU A 124 -2.55 -3.15 8.75
CA LEU A 124 -2.23 -3.68 10.08
C LEU A 124 -1.86 -2.59 11.08
N ALA A 125 -1.23 -1.49 10.66
CA ALA A 125 -0.92 -0.35 11.54
C ALA A 125 -2.16 0.45 11.98
N LYS A 126 -3.32 0.21 11.36
CA LYS A 126 -4.61 0.76 11.81
C LYS A 126 -5.42 -0.21 12.64
N LEU A 127 -5.34 -1.50 12.32
CA LEU A 127 -6.23 -2.51 12.90
C LEU A 127 -5.61 -3.28 14.05
N TRP A 128 -4.29 -3.45 14.07
CA TRP A 128 -3.65 -4.43 14.94
C TRP A 128 -2.38 -3.95 15.63
N GLY A 129 -1.45 -3.33 14.91
CA GLY A 129 -0.15 -2.92 15.43
C GLY A 129 -0.12 -1.50 16.00
N ASP A 130 0.55 -1.31 17.13
CA ASP A 130 0.80 -0.02 17.78
C ASP A 130 2.26 0.09 18.24
N CYS A 131 3.04 0.96 17.60
CA CYS A 131 4.44 1.20 17.95
C CYS A 131 4.65 1.87 19.32
N SER A 132 3.59 2.41 19.94
CA SER A 132 3.63 3.08 21.24
C SER A 132 3.19 2.18 22.40
N SER A 133 2.62 1.00 22.11
CA SER A 133 2.22 0.02 23.12
C SER A 133 3.42 -0.85 23.56
N PRO A 134 3.56 -1.18 24.87
CA PRO A 134 4.56 -2.12 25.37
C PRO A 134 4.54 -3.51 24.70
N ASP A 135 3.35 -4.02 24.36
CA ASP A 135 3.17 -5.30 23.68
C ASP A 135 3.01 -5.17 22.16
N GLY A 136 3.04 -3.93 21.66
CA GLY A 136 2.93 -3.61 20.24
C GLY A 136 1.52 -3.69 19.66
N ARG A 137 0.47 -3.86 20.46
CA ARG A 137 -0.88 -4.18 19.96
C ARG A 137 -1.90 -3.10 20.25
N ILE A 138 -2.83 -2.93 19.30
CA ILE A 138 -4.07 -2.18 19.51
C ILE A 138 -5.07 -3.10 20.25
N PRO A 139 -5.68 -2.65 21.36
CA PRO A 139 -6.71 -3.41 22.06
C PRO A 139 -7.87 -3.81 21.14
N GLY A 140 -8.22 -5.10 21.12
CA GLY A 140 -9.26 -5.65 20.24
C GLY A 140 -8.82 -5.84 18.78
N GLY A 141 -7.52 -5.72 18.49
CA GLY A 141 -6.99 -5.79 17.13
C GLY A 141 -7.24 -7.10 16.40
N ASP A 142 -7.23 -8.24 17.10
CA ASP A 142 -7.55 -9.54 16.50
C ASP A 142 -8.95 -9.56 15.88
N ALA A 143 -9.96 -9.13 16.65
CA ALA A 143 -11.34 -9.07 16.19
C ALA A 143 -11.54 -7.99 15.10
N ALA A 144 -10.76 -6.90 15.15
CA ALA A 144 -10.79 -5.87 14.11
C ALA A 144 -10.21 -6.37 12.77
N LEU A 145 -9.09 -7.09 12.82
CA LEU A 145 -8.48 -7.71 11.65
C LEU A 145 -9.41 -8.77 11.06
N GLU A 146 -9.91 -9.70 11.88
CA GLU A 146 -10.85 -10.75 11.43
C GLU A 146 -12.05 -10.17 10.68
N ARG A 147 -12.70 -9.14 11.24
CA ARG A 147 -13.81 -8.44 10.57
C ARG A 147 -13.39 -7.82 9.23
N SER A 148 -12.21 -7.21 9.18
CA SER A 148 -11.69 -6.57 7.96
C SER A 148 -11.39 -7.60 6.86
N LEU A 149 -10.79 -8.75 7.21
CA LEU A 149 -10.52 -9.84 6.27
C LEU A 149 -11.82 -10.47 5.76
N PHE A 150 -12.79 -10.71 6.65
CA PHE A 150 -14.12 -11.17 6.26
C PHE A 150 -14.79 -10.19 5.28
N GLN A 151 -14.76 -8.88 5.57
CA GLN A 151 -15.30 -7.86 4.67
C GLN A 151 -14.58 -7.82 3.32
N THR A 152 -13.25 -8.04 3.30
CA THR A 152 -12.47 -8.09 2.06
C THR A 152 -13.05 -9.13 1.11
N LEU A 153 -13.28 -10.35 1.59
CA LEU A 153 -13.82 -11.45 0.78
C LEU A 153 -15.27 -11.25 0.33
N ASN A 154 -16.05 -10.45 1.06
CA ASN A 154 -17.45 -10.19 0.73
C ASN A 154 -17.65 -9.01 -0.21
N LEU A 155 -16.76 -8.01 -0.16
CA LEU A 155 -16.95 -6.74 -0.85
C LEU A 155 -15.98 -6.55 -2.01
N MET A 156 -14.76 -7.06 -1.92
CA MET A 156 -13.72 -6.86 -2.92
C MET A 156 -13.63 -8.06 -3.87
N LYS A 157 -13.23 -7.80 -5.10
CA LYS A 157 -12.81 -8.83 -6.06
C LYS A 157 -11.33 -8.65 -6.39
N ALA A 158 -10.66 -9.72 -6.82
CA ALA A 158 -9.27 -9.64 -7.30
C ALA A 158 -9.08 -8.57 -8.40
N GLU A 159 -10.07 -8.36 -9.28
CA GLU A 159 -10.03 -7.33 -10.34
C GLU A 159 -10.04 -5.88 -9.83
N ASP A 160 -10.40 -5.66 -8.56
CA ASP A 160 -10.33 -4.33 -7.92
C ASP A 160 -8.89 -3.94 -7.53
N VAL A 161 -7.96 -4.91 -7.50
CA VAL A 161 -6.58 -4.74 -7.06
C VAL A 161 -5.65 -4.62 -8.27
N SER A 162 -4.69 -3.69 -8.22
CA SER A 162 -3.63 -3.54 -9.23
C SER A 162 -2.38 -4.32 -8.84
N PHE A 163 -1.97 -4.23 -7.58
CA PHE A 163 -0.91 -5.03 -6.98
C PHE A 163 -0.98 -4.99 -5.45
N VAL A 164 -0.26 -5.93 -4.83
CA VAL A 164 -0.14 -6.05 -3.37
C VAL A 164 1.27 -5.66 -2.95
N GLN A 165 1.36 -4.88 -1.87
CA GLN A 165 2.61 -4.55 -1.19
C GLN A 165 2.67 -5.29 0.14
N LEU A 166 3.72 -6.09 0.31
CA LEU A 166 3.95 -6.83 1.53
C LEU A 166 5.05 -6.20 2.37
N SER A 167 4.70 -5.92 3.61
CA SER A 167 5.65 -5.54 4.65
C SER A 167 5.09 -5.86 6.02
N ASP A 168 5.99 -6.28 6.89
CA ASP A 168 5.77 -6.39 8.33
C ASP A 168 6.28 -5.11 9.00
N ALA A 169 6.21 -5.07 10.32
CA ALA A 169 6.86 -4.03 11.09
C ALA A 169 7.54 -4.59 12.34
N ALA A 170 8.65 -3.97 12.70
CA ALA A 170 9.43 -4.26 13.88
C ALA A 170 8.70 -3.79 15.14
N LEU A 171 8.66 -4.64 16.17
CA LEU A 171 8.19 -4.26 17.49
C LEU A 171 9.13 -3.18 18.05
N ALA A 172 8.60 -1.98 18.29
CA ALA A 172 9.37 -0.90 18.88
C ALA A 172 9.70 -1.24 20.33
N GLN A 173 10.99 -1.47 20.62
CA GLN A 173 11.50 -1.75 21.96
C GLN A 173 12.71 -0.84 22.24
N PRO A 174 12.60 0.13 23.16
CA PRO A 174 11.39 0.51 23.90
C PRO A 174 10.26 1.05 22.99
N PRO A 175 9.00 1.07 23.43
CA PRO A 175 7.90 1.65 22.67
C PRO A 175 8.14 3.12 22.32
N VAL A 176 7.60 3.55 21.18
CA VAL A 176 7.69 4.92 20.71
C VAL A 176 6.94 5.84 21.66
N THR A 177 7.64 6.82 22.20
CA THR A 177 7.10 7.77 23.19
C THR A 177 6.30 8.89 22.52
N ILE A 178 5.34 9.46 23.26
CA ILE A 178 4.59 10.65 22.82
C ILE A 178 5.53 11.81 22.49
N ALA A 179 6.65 11.96 23.20
CA ALA A 179 7.63 13.00 22.93
C ALA A 179 8.25 12.85 21.54
N GLN A 180 8.66 11.63 21.16
CA GLN A 180 9.17 11.34 19.82
C GLN A 180 8.13 11.57 18.72
N LEU A 181 6.87 11.22 18.97
CA LEU A 181 5.77 11.46 18.02
C LEU A 181 5.51 12.96 17.84
N ARG A 182 5.51 13.74 18.95
CA ARG A 182 5.35 15.19 18.92
C ARG A 182 6.51 15.89 18.21
N GLU A 183 7.74 15.48 18.50
CA GLU A 183 8.95 16.01 17.86
C GLU A 183 8.94 15.76 16.34
N ALA A 184 8.49 14.57 15.92
CA ALA A 184 8.38 14.26 14.51
C ALA A 184 7.35 15.13 13.78
N GLY A 185 6.29 15.60 14.47
CA GLY A 185 5.21 16.36 13.85
C GLY A 185 4.47 15.58 12.75
N LYS A 186 4.46 14.24 12.85
CA LYS A 186 3.88 13.32 11.85
C LYS A 186 2.95 12.32 12.53
N HIS A 187 2.03 11.74 11.76
CA HIS A 187 1.13 10.70 12.24
C HIS A 187 1.93 9.49 12.79
N PRO A 188 1.49 8.83 13.87
CA PRO A 188 2.25 7.70 14.47
C PRO A 188 2.57 6.58 13.49
N SER A 189 1.60 6.20 12.66
CA SER A 189 1.82 5.20 11.60
C SER A 189 2.79 5.67 10.52
N TRP A 190 2.92 6.98 10.26
CA TRP A 190 3.96 7.49 9.36
C TRP A 190 5.34 7.38 10.02
N TYR A 191 5.44 7.79 11.29
CA TYR A 191 6.69 7.71 12.05
C TYR A 191 7.23 6.28 12.07
N TRP A 192 6.37 5.33 12.42
CA TRP A 192 6.73 3.93 12.46
C TRP A 192 7.01 3.37 11.07
N CYS A 193 6.28 3.80 10.04
CA CYS A 193 6.49 3.41 8.64
C CYS A 193 7.95 3.67 8.27
N SER A 194 8.42 4.89 8.51
CA SER A 194 9.75 5.36 8.09
C SER A 194 10.95 4.69 8.76
N LYS A 195 10.73 3.91 9.83
CA LYS A 195 11.84 3.39 10.67
C LYS A 195 11.71 1.91 11.04
N GLY A 196 10.50 1.37 11.03
CA GLY A 196 10.19 0.05 11.55
C GLY A 196 9.69 -0.94 10.52
N ARG A 197 9.42 -0.54 9.26
CA ARG A 197 8.92 -1.48 8.25
C ARG A 197 10.01 -2.46 7.82
N CYS A 198 9.71 -3.75 7.94
CA CYS A 198 10.62 -4.85 7.60
C CYS A 198 9.90 -5.89 6.75
N PHE A 199 10.60 -6.89 6.25
CA PHE A 199 9.96 -7.89 5.40
C PHE A 199 9.02 -8.81 6.23
N PRO A 200 7.97 -9.37 5.60
CA PRO A 200 7.15 -10.42 6.21
C PRO A 200 7.98 -11.47 6.95
N TYR A 201 7.64 -11.72 8.22
CA TYR A 201 8.28 -12.76 9.03
C TYR A 201 9.79 -12.57 9.31
N GLN A 202 10.36 -11.38 9.08
CA GLN A 202 11.77 -11.08 9.32
C GLN A 202 12.08 -10.91 10.82
N LYS A 203 12.04 -12.01 11.58
CA LYS A 203 12.22 -12.02 13.04
C LYS A 203 13.55 -11.43 13.50
N SER A 204 14.59 -11.46 12.67
CA SER A 204 15.87 -10.82 12.96
C SER A 204 15.80 -9.29 13.13
N LEU A 205 14.75 -8.65 12.61
CA LEU A 205 14.46 -7.22 12.82
C LEU A 205 13.22 -7.00 13.69
N GLY A 206 12.72 -8.03 14.38
CA GLY A 206 11.59 -7.88 15.29
C GLY A 206 10.21 -7.85 14.62
N ALA A 207 10.10 -8.34 13.37
CA ALA A 207 8.82 -8.51 12.67
C ALA A 207 7.77 -9.22 13.55
N TYR A 208 6.58 -8.64 13.73
CA TYR A 208 5.60 -9.17 14.68
C TYR A 208 4.13 -9.07 14.26
N LEU A 209 3.81 -8.41 13.15
CA LEU A 209 2.43 -8.26 12.69
C LEU A 209 1.83 -9.63 12.27
N PRO A 210 0.50 -9.79 12.33
CA PRO A 210 -0.18 -11.04 11.97
C PRO A 210 -0.27 -11.20 10.44
N MET A 211 0.88 -11.45 9.82
CA MET A 211 1.01 -11.48 8.36
C MET A 211 0.29 -12.65 7.69
N THR A 212 0.17 -13.80 8.38
CA THR A 212 -0.34 -15.03 7.76
C THR A 212 -1.76 -14.86 7.24
N ASP A 213 -2.68 -14.37 8.08
CA ASP A 213 -4.09 -14.32 7.72
C ASP A 213 -4.37 -13.30 6.61
N ILE A 214 -3.76 -12.11 6.68
CA ILE A 214 -3.93 -11.09 5.64
C ILE A 214 -3.35 -11.51 4.28
N ILE A 215 -2.18 -12.16 4.27
CA ILE A 215 -1.57 -12.67 3.04
C ILE A 215 -2.44 -13.79 2.45
N ARG A 216 -2.94 -14.71 3.29
CA ARG A 216 -3.83 -15.80 2.87
C ARG A 216 -5.11 -15.23 2.26
N THR A 217 -5.74 -14.28 2.94
CA THR A 217 -6.95 -13.63 2.46
C THR A 217 -6.75 -12.97 1.11
N TRP A 218 -5.64 -12.25 0.89
CA TRP A 218 -5.41 -11.57 -0.39
C TRP A 218 -4.95 -12.50 -1.50
N LEU A 219 -3.93 -13.33 -1.27
CA LEU A 219 -3.29 -14.11 -2.33
C LEU A 219 -4.03 -15.42 -2.65
N ILE A 220 -4.74 -16.01 -1.68
CA ILE A 220 -5.36 -17.32 -1.83
C ILE A 220 -6.88 -17.20 -1.90
N GLU A 221 -7.51 -16.60 -0.90
CA GLU A 221 -8.97 -16.61 -0.76
C GLU A 221 -9.66 -15.60 -1.69
N LEU A 222 -9.12 -14.38 -1.79
CA LEU A 222 -9.55 -13.38 -2.77
C LEU A 222 -9.09 -13.75 -4.19
N GLY A 223 -8.03 -14.56 -4.31
CA GLY A 223 -7.50 -15.05 -5.58
C GLY A 223 -6.61 -14.05 -6.32
N TRP A 224 -5.96 -13.11 -5.61
CA TRP A 224 -5.01 -12.21 -6.25
C TRP A 224 -3.77 -12.96 -6.76
N SER A 225 -3.47 -12.82 -8.07
CA SER A 225 -2.36 -13.52 -8.73
C SER A 225 -1.42 -12.59 -9.52
N GLY A 226 -1.54 -11.27 -9.35
CA GLY A 226 -0.67 -10.30 -10.01
C GLY A 226 0.63 -10.03 -9.25
N TRP A 227 1.18 -8.83 -9.44
CA TRP A 227 2.46 -8.47 -8.82
C TRP A 227 2.35 -8.37 -7.29
N VAL A 228 3.44 -8.80 -6.64
CA VAL A 228 3.66 -8.64 -5.21
C VAL A 228 4.96 -7.88 -5.02
N SER A 229 4.87 -6.66 -4.50
CA SER A 229 6.01 -5.83 -4.14
C SER A 229 6.36 -6.02 -2.67
N MET A 230 7.62 -5.77 -2.33
CA MET A 230 8.13 -5.81 -0.95
C MET A 230 8.59 -4.40 -0.57
N GLU A 231 7.76 -3.65 0.14
CA GLU A 231 8.04 -2.26 0.49
C GLU A 231 8.51 -2.16 1.95
N ILE A 232 9.75 -1.74 2.17
CA ILE A 232 10.30 -1.65 3.52
C ILE A 232 11.03 -0.33 3.74
N PHE A 233 10.96 0.18 4.97
CA PHE A 233 11.67 1.37 5.43
C PHE A 233 12.11 1.11 6.87
N HIS A 234 13.37 0.73 7.03
CA HIS A 234 13.91 0.37 8.33
C HIS A 234 15.12 1.23 8.67
N SER A 235 15.21 1.71 9.90
CA SER A 235 16.33 2.54 10.40
C SER A 235 17.72 1.93 10.14
N SER A 236 17.84 0.61 10.32
CA SER A 236 19.05 -0.16 9.98
C SER A 236 19.51 -0.09 8.52
N MET A 237 18.70 0.40 7.57
CA MET A 237 19.16 0.65 6.19
C MET A 237 20.28 1.70 6.10
N ALA A 238 20.41 2.56 7.11
CA ALA A 238 21.51 3.53 7.19
C ALA A 238 22.86 2.88 7.56
N GLN A 239 22.89 1.59 7.92
CA GLN A 239 24.12 0.88 8.26
C GLN A 239 24.91 0.55 7.00
N GLN A 240 26.22 0.84 7.01
CA GLN A 240 27.08 0.70 5.83
C GLN A 240 27.19 -0.73 5.30
N ASP A 241 27.05 -1.73 6.17
CA ASP A 241 27.08 -3.16 5.81
C ASP A 241 25.75 -3.68 5.24
N ARG A 242 24.68 -2.88 5.26
CA ARG A 242 23.32 -3.24 4.79
C ARG A 242 22.95 -2.53 3.48
N GLY A 243 23.78 -2.71 2.45
CA GLY A 243 23.52 -2.20 1.10
C GLY A 243 22.40 -2.94 0.35
N PRO A 244 22.11 -2.56 -0.92
CA PRO A 244 21.01 -3.13 -1.71
C PRO A 244 21.04 -4.66 -1.82
N GLY A 245 22.22 -5.28 -1.92
CA GLY A 245 22.37 -6.74 -2.00
C GLY A 245 21.89 -7.47 -0.74
N PHE A 246 22.13 -6.88 0.45
CA PHE A 246 21.64 -7.41 1.72
C PHE A 246 20.11 -7.42 1.74
N TRP A 247 19.49 -6.29 1.40
CA TRP A 247 18.03 -6.16 1.40
C TRP A 247 17.36 -7.01 0.32
N ALA A 248 17.95 -7.13 -0.87
CA ALA A 248 17.47 -8.04 -1.91
C ALA A 248 17.50 -9.51 -1.47
N PHE A 249 18.58 -9.94 -0.81
CA PHE A 249 18.70 -11.30 -0.25
C PHE A 249 17.62 -11.55 0.82
N HIS A 250 17.41 -10.60 1.73
CA HIS A 250 16.39 -10.74 2.77
C HIS A 250 14.97 -10.66 2.22
N GLY A 251 14.72 -9.86 1.18
CA GLY A 251 13.43 -9.80 0.49
C GLY A 251 13.10 -11.13 -0.19
N ARG A 252 14.08 -11.74 -0.88
CA ARG A 252 13.93 -13.09 -1.46
C ARG A 252 13.65 -14.14 -0.38
N THR A 253 14.42 -14.12 0.70
CA THR A 253 14.26 -15.03 1.84
C THR A 253 12.86 -14.92 2.46
N SER A 254 12.37 -13.69 2.65
CA SER A 254 11.01 -13.43 3.13
C SER A 254 9.96 -13.99 2.17
N TRP A 255 10.08 -13.73 0.87
CA TRP A 255 9.14 -14.24 -0.12
C TRP A 255 9.09 -15.78 -0.16
N ASP A 256 10.25 -16.44 -0.04
CA ASP A 256 10.29 -17.91 0.07
C ASP A 256 9.56 -18.41 1.31
N LYS A 257 9.68 -17.70 2.43
CA LYS A 257 8.93 -18.00 3.65
C LYS A 257 7.43 -17.76 3.48
N VAL A 258 7.01 -16.68 2.82
CA VAL A 258 5.61 -16.41 2.48
C VAL A 258 5.02 -17.58 1.70
N LYS A 259 5.68 -18.03 0.62
CA LYS A 259 5.22 -19.19 -0.17
C LYS A 259 5.11 -20.46 0.68
N MET A 260 6.07 -20.69 1.57
CA MET A 260 6.06 -21.85 2.45
C MET A 260 4.87 -21.83 3.42
N GLU A 261 4.59 -20.69 4.07
CA GLU A 261 3.43 -20.58 4.98
C GLU A 261 2.11 -20.77 4.21
N MET A 262 1.96 -20.13 3.05
CA MET A 262 0.76 -20.30 2.21
C MET A 262 0.56 -21.73 1.72
N ALA A 263 1.65 -22.49 1.49
CA ALA A 263 1.56 -23.89 1.09
C ALA A 263 1.14 -24.84 2.22
N LYS A 264 1.43 -24.51 3.49
CA LYS A 264 0.97 -25.31 4.65
C LYS A 264 -0.54 -25.22 4.81
N ASP A 265 -1.08 -24.01 4.67
CA ASP A 265 -2.49 -23.73 4.87
C ASP A 265 -3.38 -24.37 3.79
N VAL A 266 -2.93 -24.37 2.53
CA VAL A 266 -3.66 -25.05 1.44
C VAL A 266 -3.73 -26.56 1.67
N ARG A 267 -2.74 -27.17 2.33
CA ARG A 267 -2.75 -28.60 2.66
C ARG A 267 -3.67 -28.91 3.82
N SER A 268 -3.75 -28.05 4.85
CA SER A 268 -4.69 -28.23 5.96
C SER A 268 -6.15 -28.01 5.57
N ALA A 269 -6.43 -27.20 4.54
CA ALA A 269 -7.80 -27.00 4.02
C ALA A 269 -8.29 -28.13 3.09
N ARG A 270 -7.42 -29.09 2.72
CA ARG A 270 -7.74 -30.22 1.83
C ARG A 270 -7.80 -31.58 2.55
N LEU A 271 -7.62 -31.59 3.87
CA LEU A 271 -7.78 -32.75 4.75
C LEU A 271 -9.07 -32.58 5.56
#